data_AF-A0A1V5YUD8-F1
#
_entry.id   AF-A0A1V5YUD8-F1
#
_cell.length_a   1.000
_cell.length_b   1.000
_cell.length_c   1.000
_cell.angle_alpha   90.00
_cell.angle_beta   90.00
_cell.angle_gamma   90.00
#
_symmetry.space_group_name_H-M   'P 1'
#
loop_
_entity.id
_entity.type
_entity.pdbx_description
1 polymer ?
#
loop_
_entity_poly.entity_id
_entity_poly.type
_entity_poly.pdbx_seq_one_letter_code
_entity_poly.pdbx_strand_id
1 'polypeptide(L)' 'MAKIELYDNDGHYYYGKLKDGGKIDIYDPQNNYWYGKLKDNGKIDLYDHQNRYYYGKIKDGGKIELYDDKGNHYYGKLKE' A
#
# COMPACT_ATOMS: atom_id res chain seq x y z
N MET A 1 -3.97 11.13 10.18
CA MET A 1 -3.65 10.65 8.82
C MET A 1 -2.14 10.47 8.69
N ALA A 2 -1.68 9.36 8.12
CA ALA A 2 -0.25 9.08 7.89
C ALA A 2 0.04 9.00 6.38
N LYS A 3 1.25 9.38 5.96
CA LYS A 3 1.70 9.22 4.57
C LYS A 3 2.19 7.79 4.36
N ILE A 4 2.00 7.27 3.16
CA ILE A 4 2.52 5.98 2.73
C ILE A 4 3.56 6.23 1.64
N GLU A 5 4.70 5.57 1.75
CA GLU A 5 5.65 5.43 0.65
C GLU A 5 5.90 3.95 0.42
N LEU A 6 5.87 3.54 -0.84
CA LEU A 6 6.13 2.16 -1.27
C LEU A 6 7.04 2.15 -2.50
N TYR A 7 7.71 1.03 -2.68
CA TYR A 7 8.55 0.72 -3.82
C TYR A 7 8.28 -0.71 -4.25
N ASP A 8 8.32 -0.99 -5.55
CA ASP A 8 8.39 -2.38 -6.03
C ASP A 8 9.85 -2.85 -6.15
N ASN A 9 10.04 -4.10 -6.58
CA ASN A 9 11.36 -4.68 -6.78
C ASN A 9 12.18 -4.01 -7.91
N ASP A 10 11.51 -3.34 -8.86
CA ASP A 10 12.16 -2.60 -9.94
C ASP A 10 12.51 -1.16 -9.53
N GLY A 11 12.14 -0.76 -8.31
CA GLY A 11 12.40 0.57 -7.75
C GLY A 11 11.38 1.62 -8.15
N HIS A 12 10.24 1.24 -8.75
CA HIS A 12 9.16 2.17 -9.01
C HIS A 12 8.58 2.66 -7.70
N TYR A 13 8.46 3.99 -7.57
CA TYR A 13 7.94 4.64 -6.38
C TYR A 13 6.42 4.73 -6.42
N TYR A 14 5.79 4.57 -5.26
CA TYR A 14 4.37 4.83 -5.06
C TYR A 14 4.19 5.62 -3.76
N TYR A 15 3.21 6.52 -3.75
CA TYR A 15 2.93 7.40 -2.62
C TYR A 15 1.45 7.43 -2.30
N GLY A 16 1.12 7.64 -1.03
CA GLY A 16 -0.25 7.55 -0.60
C GLY A 16 -0.52 8.09 0.78
N LYS A 17 -1.70 7.78 1.29
CA LYS A 17 -2.14 8.15 2.63
C LYS A 17 -3.01 7.06 3.26
N LEU A 18 -2.76 6.82 4.53
CA LEU A 18 -3.66 6.11 5.42
C LEU A 18 -4.55 7.14 6.12
N LYS A 19 -5.84 7.05 5.84
CA LYS A 19 -6.89 7.90 6.40
C LYS A 19 -7.55 7.25 7.61
N ASP A 20 -8.34 8.06 8.31
CA ASP A 20 -9.15 7.60 9.43
C ASP A 20 -10.13 6.51 8.99
N GLY A 21 -10.39 5.56 9.89
CA GLY A 21 -11.19 4.36 9.60
C GLY A 21 -10.47 3.31 8.72
N GLY A 22 -9.15 3.43 8.56
CA GLY A 22 -8.31 2.44 7.89
C GLY A 22 -8.27 2.56 6.37
N LYS A 23 -8.91 3.56 5.75
CA LYS A 23 -8.92 3.70 4.29
C LYS A 23 -7.53 4.06 3.76
N ILE A 24 -7.10 3.40 2.70
CA ILE A 24 -5.82 3.64 2.03
C ILE A 24 -6.07 4.15 0.61
N ASP A 25 -5.36 5.20 0.24
CA ASP A 25 -5.18 5.66 -1.14
C ASP A 25 -3.70 5.63 -1.49
N ILE A 26 -3.32 5.04 -2.62
CA ILE A 26 -1.96 5.03 -3.16
C ILE A 26 -1.99 5.42 -4.63
N TYR A 27 -0.93 6.10 -5.09
CA TYR A 27 -0.73 6.56 -6.44
C TYR A 27 0.70 6.25 -6.89
N ASP A 28 0.89 6.01 -8.18
CA ASP A 28 2.20 6.08 -8.81
C ASP A 28 2.46 7.50 -9.41
N PRO A 29 3.67 7.81 -9.88
CA PRO A 29 3.99 9.09 -10.51
C PRO A 29 3.19 9.38 -11.80
N GLN A 30 2.65 8.35 -12.45
CA GLN A 30 1.75 8.49 -13.59
C GLN A 30 0.29 8.75 -13.18
N ASN A 31 -0.01 8.86 -11.87
CA ASN A 31 -1.34 9.02 -11.28
C ASN A 31 -2.26 7.79 -11.43
N ASN A 32 -1.73 6.60 -11.65
CA ASN A 32 -2.53 5.38 -11.51
C ASN A 32 -2.92 5.21 -10.04
N TYR A 33 -4.19 4.91 -9.80
CA TYR A 33 -4.78 4.92 -8.46
C TYR A 33 -5.04 3.53 -7.90
N TRP A 34 -4.69 3.36 -6.63
CA TRP A 34 -4.87 2.16 -5.84
C TRP A 34 -5.62 2.54 -4.56
N TYR A 35 -6.58 1.70 -4.16
CA TYR A 35 -7.45 1.95 -3.02
C TYR A 35 -7.64 0.70 -2.18
N GLY A 36 -7.93 0.88 -0.90
CA GLY A 36 -8.29 -0.24 -0.05
C GLY A 36 -8.32 0.09 1.42
N LYS A 37 -7.97 -0.89 2.26
CA LYS A 37 -8.19 -0.81 3.70
C LYS A 37 -7.13 -1.53 4.52
N LEU A 38 -6.66 -0.86 5.57
CA LEU A 38 -5.98 -1.43 6.72
C LEU A 38 -7.02 -1.96 7.72
N LYS A 39 -6.86 -3.23 8.09
CA LYS A 39 -7.65 -3.91 9.12
C LYS A 39 -6.99 -3.75 10.48
N ASP A 40 -7.77 -3.92 11.55
CA ASP A 40 -7.31 -3.74 12.93
C ASP A 40 -6.17 -4.69 13.34
N ASN A 41 -6.05 -5.83 12.66
CA ASN A 41 -4.94 -6.77 12.86
C ASN A 41 -3.69 -6.46 12.02
N GLY A 42 -3.60 -5.25 11.46
CA GLY A 42 -2.47 -4.79 10.65
C GLY A 42 -2.45 -5.30 9.21
N LYS A 43 -3.41 -6.15 8.80
CA LYS A 43 -3.50 -6.62 7.41
C LYS A 43 -3.99 -5.53 6.48
N ILE A 44 -3.44 -5.50 5.27
CA ILE A 44 -3.84 -4.57 4.21
C ILE A 44 -4.48 -5.36 3.07
N ASP A 45 -5.60 -4.85 2.58
CA ASP A 45 -6.19 -5.20 1.28
C ASP A 45 -6.14 -3.95 0.39
N LEU A 46 -5.69 -4.10 -0.85
CA LEU A 46 -5.64 -3.04 -1.85
C LEU A 46 -6.11 -3.55 -3.20
N TYR A 47 -6.63 -2.63 -4.01
CA TYR A 47 -7.04 -2.85 -5.38
C TYR A 47 -6.52 -1.71 -6.22
N ASP A 48 -5.99 -2.01 -7.41
CA ASP A 48 -5.66 -0.97 -8.38
C ASP A 48 -6.88 -0.60 -9.25
N HIS A 49 -6.70 0.37 -10.14
CA HIS A 49 -7.72 0.78 -11.12
C HIS A 49 -8.21 -0.35 -12.06
N GLN A 50 -7.49 -1.46 -12.16
CA GLN A 50 -7.85 -2.65 -12.95
C GLN A 50 -8.50 -3.74 -12.09
N ASN A 51 -8.81 -3.46 -10.82
CA ASN A 51 -9.31 -4.42 -9.83
C ASN A 51 -8.37 -5.59 -9.56
N ARG A 52 -7.07 -5.44 -9.81
CA ARG A 52 -6.06 -6.41 -9.37
C ARG A 52 -5.91 -6.30 -7.87
N TYR A 53 -5.90 -7.45 -7.19
CA TYR A 53 -5.85 -7.51 -5.74
C TYR A 53 -4.41 -7.58 -5.23
N TYR A 54 -4.14 -6.79 -4.21
CA TYR A 54 -2.88 -6.75 -3.49
C TYR A 54 -3.17 -6.94 -2.01
N TYR A 55 -2.33 -7.72 -1.34
CA TYR A 55 -2.50 -8.06 0.06
C TYR A 55 -1.20 -7.95 0.82
N GLY A 56 -1.27 -7.66 2.11
CA GLY A 56 -0.09 -7.62 2.93
C GLY A 56 -0.34 -7.15 4.34
N LYS A 57 0.64 -6.49 4.95
CA LYS A 57 0.55 -6.05 6.34
C LYS A 57 1.47 -4.89 6.67
N ILE A 58 1.11 -4.17 7.73
CA ILE A 58 2.00 -3.25 8.44
C ILE A 58 2.65 -4.03 9.59
N LYS A 59 3.97 -3.96 9.67
CA LYS A 59 4.80 -4.50 10.75
C LYS A 59 5.17 -3.40 11.74
N ASP A 60 5.75 -3.80 12.87
CA ASP A 60 6.29 -2.89 13.88
C ASP A 60 7.23 -1.84 13.26
N GLY A 61 7.13 -0.61 13.77
CA GLY A 61 7.85 0.54 13.22
C GLY A 61 7.28 1.06 11.89
N GLY A 62 6.05 0.69 11.54
CA GLY A 62 5.32 1.24 10.38
C GLY A 62 5.80 0.72 9.03
N LYS A 63 6.61 -0.34 9.00
CA LYS A 63 7.06 -0.99 7.75
C LYS A 63 5.89 -1.66 7.06
N ILE A 64 5.78 -1.51 5.74
CA ILE A 64 4.71 -2.07 4.93
C ILE A 64 5.31 -3.12 4.00
N GLU A 65 4.65 -4.28 3.90
CA GLU A 65 4.89 -5.29 2.87
C GLU A 65 3.57 -5.63 2.20
N LEU A 66 3.57 -5.68 0.87
CA LEU A 66 2.43 -6.00 0.02
C LEU A 66 2.87 -6.94 -1.10
N TYR A 67 1.94 -7.75 -1.56
CA TYR A 67 2.11 -8.70 -2.64
C TYR A 67 0.92 -8.66 -3.57
N ASP A 68 1.15 -8.83 -4.87
CA ASP A 68 0.09 -9.10 -5.83
C ASP A 68 -0.18 -10.61 -5.97
N ASP A 69 -1.14 -10.96 -6.83
CA ASP A 69 -1.51 -12.34 -7.16
C ASP A 69 -0.40 -13.12 -7.87
N LYS A 70 0.57 -12.43 -8.45
CA LYS A 70 1.75 -13.02 -9.12
C LYS A 70 2.96 -13.16 -8.19
N GLY A 71 2.85 -12.69 -6.95
CA GLY A 71 3.95 -12.71 -5.98
C GLY A 71 4.95 -11.56 -6.14
N ASN A 72 4.64 -10.54 -6.93
CA ASN A 72 5.46 -9.32 -6.97
C ASN A 72 5.38 -8.63 -5.61
N HIS A 73 6.52 -8.18 -5.12
CA HIS A 73 6.65 -7.60 -3.79
C HIS A 73 6.74 -6.08 -3.86
N TYR A 74 5.98 -5.43 -3.00
CA TYR A 74 6.02 -3.99 -2.77
C TYR A 74 6.30 -3.74 -1.30
N TYR A 75 7.24 -2.84 -1.01
CA TYR A 75 7.71 -2.58 0.35
C TYR A 75 7.83 -1.10 0.61
N GLY A 76 7.71 -0.70 1.87
CA GLY A 76 7.92 0.68 2.24
C GLY A 76 7.54 0.95 3.68
N LYS A 77 7.00 2.15 3.95
CA LYS A 77 6.68 2.55 5.31
C LYS A 77 5.60 3.62 5.40
N LEU A 78 4.96 3.68 6.56
CA LEU A 78 4.26 4.85 7.03
C LEU A 78 5.26 5.94 7.42
N LYS A 79 4.95 7.18 7.04
CA LYS A 79 5.61 8.40 7.52
C LYS A 79 4.58 9.24 8.27
N GLU A 80 4.98 9.73 9.43
CA GLU A 80 4.26 10.77 10.17
C GLU A 80 4.38 12.13 9.47
#